data_AF-A0A838F1V5-F1
#
_entry.id   AF-A0A838F1V5-F1
#
_cell.length_a   1.000
_cell.length_b   1.000
_cell.length_c   1.000
_cell.angle_alpha   90.00
_cell.angle_beta   90.00
_cell.angle_gamma   90.00
#
_symmetry.space_group_name_H-M   'P 1'
#
loop_
_entity.id
_entity.type
_entity.pdbx_description
1 polymer ?
#
loop_
_entity_poly.entity_id
_entity_poly.type
_entity_poly.pdbx_seq_one_letter_code
_entity_poly.pdbx_strand_id
1 'polypeptide(L)'
;MIRWFKKELDWIALGILFICCLPLFVNLGTAPIYMWDEATYANNSIDMYLYHDPIVVRMEGEPDLYNTKPPFVLWMQTLSMQIFGMNEFAIRLPSAVLSALTMLLLLLFSIKVLHSYQIGFISILTLACSNGYVSNHGARSGDLDASLVFWTTLYVLACIKFLIERKEIAIHLAFFSLGVIGAFLSKGVAGYFFLPFLVIIALINRNLTSIIKEKIFYISIITIVTVCGGYYLLREQAAAGYWDVIIQSELSRYG
;
A
#
# COMPACT_ATOMS: atom_id res chain seq x y z
N MET A 1 29.81 15.20 25.02
CA MET A 1 29.87 13.91 24.29
C MET A 1 28.54 13.63 23.58
N ILE A 2 28.11 14.47 22.62
CA ILE A 2 27.07 14.14 21.62
C ILE A 2 27.36 15.08 20.43
N ARG A 3 28.11 14.60 19.45
CA ARG A 3 28.41 15.34 18.21
C ARG A 3 28.24 14.44 16.97
N TRP A 4 27.36 13.45 17.06
CA TRP A 4 27.17 12.39 16.07
C TRP A 4 25.91 12.54 15.19
N PHE A 5 25.19 13.64 15.29
CA PHE A 5 23.94 13.82 14.54
C PHE A 5 24.05 14.97 13.56
N LYS A 6 24.61 14.70 12.37
CA LYS A 6 24.13 15.37 11.15
C LYS A 6 24.42 14.58 9.87
N LYS A 7 23.32 14.43 9.11
CA LYS A 7 23.20 14.25 7.65
C LYS A 7 23.88 13.01 7.05
N GLU A 8 23.44 11.83 7.45
CA GLU A 8 23.29 10.68 6.55
C GLU A 8 22.44 9.65 7.30
N LEU A 9 21.69 8.84 6.58
CA LEU A 9 21.10 7.65 7.18
C LEU A 9 22.30 6.78 7.58
N ASP A 10 22.60 6.73 8.88
CA ASP A 10 23.83 6.08 9.39
C ASP A 10 23.92 4.65 8.86
N TRP A 11 25.11 4.20 8.46
CA TRP A 11 25.34 2.85 7.95
C TRP A 11 24.83 1.78 8.92
N ILE A 12 24.84 2.10 10.21
CA ILE A 12 24.24 1.27 11.27
C ILE A 12 22.73 1.13 11.08
N ALA A 13 22.01 2.22 10.82
CA ALA A 13 20.57 2.19 10.59
C ALA A 13 20.21 1.42 9.31
N LEU A 14 21.02 1.56 8.25
CA LEU A 14 20.89 0.78 7.03
C LEU A 14 21.15 -0.72 7.25
N GLY A 15 22.21 -1.07 7.99
CA GLY A 15 22.53 -2.45 8.33
C GLY A 15 21.44 -3.11 9.17
N ILE A 16 20.88 -2.38 10.13
CA ILE A 16 19.75 -2.82 10.94
C ILE A 16 18.51 -3.06 10.06
N LEU A 17 18.16 -2.10 9.20
CA LEU A 17 17.03 -2.25 8.28
C LEU A 17 17.22 -3.49 7.40
N PHE A 18 18.41 -3.68 6.85
CA PHE A 18 18.76 -4.84 6.05
C PHE A 18 18.51 -6.15 6.82
N ILE A 19 19.03 -6.26 8.06
CA ILE A 19 18.82 -7.44 8.90
C ILE A 19 17.34 -7.68 9.19
N CYS A 20 16.56 -6.64 9.50
CA CYS A 20 15.12 -6.75 9.78
C CYS A 20 14.30 -7.15 8.54
N CYS A 21 14.79 -6.83 7.34
CA CYS A 21 14.16 -7.20 6.08
C CYS A 21 14.53 -8.62 5.62
N LEU A 22 15.64 -9.22 6.07
CA LEU A 22 16.05 -10.57 5.65
C LEU A 22 14.93 -11.62 5.78
N PRO A 23 14.17 -11.69 6.90
CA PRO A 23 13.07 -12.64 7.04
C PRO A 23 11.96 -12.47 6.00
N LEU A 24 11.88 -11.34 5.28
CA LEU A 24 10.88 -11.13 4.23
C LEU A 24 11.25 -11.84 2.92
N PHE A 25 12.55 -12.03 2.65
CA PHE A 25 13.05 -12.52 1.36
C PHE A 25 13.59 -13.95 1.41
N VAL A 26 14.05 -14.42 2.57
CA VAL A 26 14.61 -15.78 2.71
C VAL A 26 13.56 -16.83 2.37
N ASN A 27 13.84 -17.72 1.41
CA ASN A 27 12.96 -18.82 0.99
C ASN A 27 11.55 -18.37 0.55
N LEU A 28 11.43 -17.18 -0.05
CA LEU A 28 10.13 -16.61 -0.42
C LEU A 28 9.36 -17.47 -1.45
N GLY A 29 10.08 -18.09 -2.38
CA GLY A 29 9.50 -18.93 -3.44
C GLY A 29 9.48 -20.44 -3.16
N THR A 30 9.76 -20.91 -1.94
CA THR A 30 9.88 -22.36 -1.70
C THR A 30 8.59 -23.02 -1.25
N ALA A 31 7.69 -22.28 -0.59
CA ALA A 31 6.41 -22.80 -0.16
C ALA A 31 5.42 -22.76 -1.34
N PRO A 32 4.52 -23.75 -1.48
CA PRO A 32 3.45 -23.69 -2.49
C PRO A 32 2.53 -22.50 -2.23
N ILE A 33 1.81 -22.07 -3.26
CA ILE A 33 0.76 -21.05 -3.13
C ILE A 33 -0.36 -21.55 -2.21
N TYR A 34 -0.76 -20.71 -1.25
CA TYR A 34 -1.87 -20.99 -0.34
C TYR A 34 -3.20 -20.93 -1.09
N MET A 35 -4.10 -21.87 -0.76
CA MET A 35 -5.44 -21.91 -1.34
C MET A 35 -6.25 -20.66 -0.95
N TRP A 36 -7.28 -20.37 -1.74
CA TRP A 36 -8.17 -19.21 -1.61
C TRP A 36 -7.54 -17.91 -2.12
N ASP A 37 -7.23 -16.98 -1.23
CA ASP A 37 -6.88 -15.61 -1.59
C ASP A 37 -5.60 -15.55 -2.45
N GLU A 38 -4.49 -16.13 -1.95
CA GLU A 38 -3.20 -16.10 -2.66
C GLU A 38 -3.30 -16.78 -4.04
N ALA A 39 -3.97 -17.93 -4.12
CA ALA A 39 -4.21 -18.64 -5.38
C ALA A 39 -5.07 -17.83 -6.36
N THR A 40 -6.09 -17.12 -5.87
CA THR A 40 -6.96 -16.29 -6.70
C THR A 40 -6.17 -15.15 -7.32
N TYR A 41 -5.42 -14.39 -6.52
CA TYR A 41 -4.61 -13.28 -7.02
C TYR A 41 -3.45 -13.76 -7.92
N ALA A 42 -2.85 -14.90 -7.60
CA ALA A 42 -1.85 -15.54 -8.46
C ALA A 42 -2.44 -15.88 -9.85
N ASN A 43 -3.59 -16.56 -9.90
CA ASN A 43 -4.24 -16.93 -11.15
C ASN A 43 -4.69 -15.70 -11.95
N ASN A 44 -5.28 -14.69 -11.28
CA ASN A 44 -5.65 -13.44 -11.93
C ASN A 44 -4.42 -12.72 -12.52
N SER A 45 -3.27 -12.75 -11.83
CA SER A 45 -2.02 -12.17 -12.34
C SER A 45 -1.47 -12.97 -13.51
N ILE A 46 -1.60 -14.29 -13.51
CA ILE A 46 -1.19 -15.16 -14.63
C ILE A 46 -2.05 -14.83 -15.86
N ASP A 47 -3.36 -14.72 -15.70
CA ASP A 47 -4.24 -14.32 -16.81
C ASP A 47 -3.88 -12.91 -17.32
N MET A 48 -3.62 -11.96 -16.42
CA MET A 48 -3.18 -10.61 -16.81
C MET A 48 -1.84 -10.64 -17.57
N TYR A 49 -0.92 -11.51 -17.17
CA TYR A 49 0.34 -11.75 -17.87
C TYR A 49 0.12 -12.33 -19.28
N LEU A 50 -0.80 -13.27 -19.45
CA LEU A 50 -1.06 -13.97 -20.72
C LEU A 50 -1.89 -13.14 -21.71
N TYR A 51 -2.91 -12.41 -21.23
CA TYR A 51 -3.86 -11.68 -22.07
C TYR A 51 -3.49 -10.20 -22.26
N HIS A 52 -2.51 -9.69 -21.52
CA HIS A 52 -2.02 -8.31 -21.61
C HIS A 52 -3.11 -7.24 -21.40
N ASP A 53 -4.13 -7.55 -20.61
CA ASP A 53 -5.22 -6.64 -20.26
C ASP A 53 -5.04 -6.15 -18.81
N PRO A 54 -4.60 -4.90 -18.60
CA PRO A 54 -4.35 -4.37 -17.26
C PRO A 54 -5.63 -3.88 -16.56
N ILE A 55 -6.77 -3.78 -17.26
CA ILE A 55 -8.01 -3.23 -16.70
C ILE A 55 -8.96 -4.34 -16.28
N VAL A 56 -9.21 -5.31 -17.17
CA VAL A 56 -10.14 -6.41 -16.90
C VAL A 56 -9.40 -7.55 -16.23
N VAL A 57 -9.67 -7.73 -14.93
CA VAL A 57 -9.25 -8.93 -14.19
C VAL A 57 -9.99 -10.13 -14.77
N ARG A 58 -9.27 -11.24 -14.98
CA ARG A 58 -9.78 -12.47 -15.58
C ARG A 58 -9.52 -13.67 -14.67
N MET A 59 -10.38 -14.67 -14.76
CA MET A 59 -10.20 -15.98 -14.16
C MET A 59 -10.49 -17.04 -15.21
N GLU A 60 -9.50 -17.89 -15.49
CA GLU A 60 -9.55 -18.90 -16.55
C GLU A 60 -9.80 -18.27 -17.94
N GLY A 61 -9.27 -17.05 -18.16
CA GLY A 61 -9.40 -16.30 -19.42
C GLY A 61 -10.70 -15.50 -19.58
N GLU A 62 -11.71 -15.73 -18.74
CA GLU A 62 -12.97 -14.98 -18.77
C GLU A 62 -12.95 -13.79 -17.82
N PRO A 63 -13.64 -12.66 -18.12
CA PRO A 63 -13.72 -11.52 -17.21
C PRO A 63 -14.26 -11.90 -15.82
N ASP A 64 -13.45 -11.67 -14.79
CA ASP A 64 -13.82 -11.89 -13.39
C ASP A 64 -14.49 -10.63 -12.84
N LEU A 65 -15.81 -10.70 -12.65
CA LEU A 65 -16.62 -9.63 -12.07
C LEU A 65 -16.72 -9.73 -10.54
N TYR A 66 -16.40 -10.89 -9.96
CA TYR A 66 -16.53 -11.14 -8.52
C TYR A 66 -15.34 -10.60 -7.74
N ASN A 67 -14.15 -10.61 -8.35
CA ASN A 67 -13.01 -9.90 -7.79
C ASN A 67 -13.17 -8.39 -8.02
N THR A 68 -13.78 -7.72 -7.04
CA THR A 68 -14.04 -6.28 -7.04
C THR A 68 -12.83 -5.44 -6.62
N LYS A 69 -11.69 -6.09 -6.35
CA LYS A 69 -10.48 -5.40 -5.88
C LYS A 69 -9.74 -4.79 -7.07
N PRO A 70 -9.35 -3.50 -6.99
CA PRO A 70 -8.58 -2.91 -8.07
C PRO A 70 -7.20 -3.60 -8.25
N PRO A 71 -6.59 -3.50 -9.44
CA PRO A 71 -5.58 -4.46 -9.89
C PRO A 71 -4.13 -4.07 -9.53
N PHE A 72 -3.88 -3.12 -8.63
CA PHE A 72 -2.50 -2.64 -8.40
C PHE A 72 -1.53 -3.74 -8.02
N VAL A 73 -1.96 -4.66 -7.15
CA VAL A 73 -1.14 -5.81 -6.76
C VAL A 73 -0.92 -6.77 -7.93
N LEU A 74 -1.97 -7.01 -8.73
CA LEU A 74 -1.87 -7.84 -9.93
C LEU A 74 -0.90 -7.23 -10.96
N TRP A 75 -0.89 -5.90 -11.11
CA TRP A 75 0.09 -5.21 -11.96
C TRP A 75 1.51 -5.46 -11.49
N MET A 76 1.78 -5.33 -10.18
CA MET A 76 3.11 -5.58 -9.65
C MET A 76 3.52 -7.06 -9.76
N GLN A 77 2.60 -7.99 -9.51
CA GLN A 77 2.83 -9.42 -9.67
C GLN A 77 3.13 -9.78 -11.13
N THR A 78 2.33 -9.25 -12.06
CA THR A 78 2.54 -9.41 -13.51
C THR A 78 3.90 -8.87 -13.95
N LEU A 79 4.27 -7.66 -13.53
CA LEU A 79 5.58 -7.09 -13.80
C LEU A 79 6.72 -7.93 -13.19
N SER A 80 6.53 -8.46 -11.98
CA SER A 80 7.51 -9.35 -11.36
C SER A 80 7.67 -10.64 -12.16
N MET A 81 6.58 -11.25 -12.62
CA MET A 81 6.62 -12.45 -13.46
C MET A 81 7.29 -12.19 -14.82
N GLN A 82 7.17 -10.99 -15.39
CA GLN A 82 7.89 -10.61 -16.60
C GLN A 82 9.41 -10.57 -16.40
N ILE A 83 9.89 -10.24 -15.20
CA ILE A 83 11.31 -10.10 -14.89
C ILE A 83 11.92 -11.42 -14.39
N PHE A 84 11.23 -12.14 -13.51
CA PHE A 84 11.75 -13.30 -12.79
C PHE A 84 11.14 -14.64 -13.25
N GLY A 85 10.22 -14.60 -14.21
CA GLY A 85 9.45 -15.77 -14.66
C GLY A 85 8.21 -16.06 -13.81
N MET A 86 7.32 -16.90 -14.33
CA MET A 86 6.12 -17.35 -13.63
C MET A 86 6.49 -18.40 -12.57
N ASN A 87 6.63 -17.94 -11.32
CA ASN A 87 6.92 -18.78 -10.15
C ASN A 87 6.43 -18.10 -8.86
N GLU A 88 6.45 -18.83 -7.75
CA GLU A 88 5.98 -18.38 -6.43
C GLU A 88 6.79 -17.20 -5.90
N PHE A 89 8.09 -17.14 -6.23
CA PHE A 89 8.94 -16.00 -5.85
C PHE A 89 8.45 -14.71 -6.51
N ALA A 90 8.18 -14.73 -7.81
CA ALA A 90 7.70 -13.56 -8.55
C ALA A 90 6.33 -13.06 -8.03
N ILE A 91 5.42 -13.97 -7.67
CA ILE A 91 4.11 -13.63 -7.11
C ILE A 91 4.24 -12.93 -5.74
N ARG A 92 5.18 -13.37 -4.90
CA ARG A 92 5.33 -12.87 -3.52
C ARG A 92 6.32 -11.70 -3.39
N LEU A 93 7.21 -11.51 -4.35
CA LEU A 93 8.24 -10.47 -4.31
C LEU A 93 7.64 -9.06 -4.12
N PRO A 94 6.56 -8.64 -4.81
CA PRO A 94 5.95 -7.34 -4.57
C PRO A 94 5.57 -7.10 -3.12
N SER A 95 4.93 -8.08 -2.46
CA SER A 95 4.53 -8.00 -1.06
C SER A 95 5.75 -7.82 -0.15
N ALA A 96 6.79 -8.64 -0.35
CA ALA A 96 8.02 -8.55 0.45
C ALA A 96 8.71 -7.18 0.29
N VAL A 97 8.76 -6.65 -0.94
CA VAL A 97 9.32 -5.31 -1.22
C VAL A 97 8.50 -4.22 -0.55
N LEU A 98 7.18 -4.22 -0.67
CA LEU A 98 6.31 -3.23 -0.04
C LEU A 98 6.36 -3.29 1.49
N SER A 99 6.51 -4.48 2.05
CA SER A 99 6.71 -4.64 3.49
C SER A 99 8.06 -4.11 3.96
N ALA A 100 9.12 -4.29 3.18
CA ALA A 100 10.43 -3.68 3.44
C ALA A 100 10.38 -2.14 3.32
N LEU A 101 9.65 -1.62 2.33
CA LEU A 101 9.42 -0.19 2.18
C LEU A 101 8.61 0.40 3.34
N THR A 102 7.64 -0.35 3.89
CA THR A 102 6.93 0.05 5.12
C THR A 102 7.90 0.18 6.30
N MET A 103 8.80 -0.79 6.51
CA MET A 103 9.82 -0.70 7.55
C MET A 103 10.73 0.52 7.33
N LEU A 104 11.16 0.77 6.09
CA LEU A 104 11.95 1.96 5.75
C LEU A 104 11.19 3.26 6.07
N LEU A 105 9.91 3.36 5.73
CA LEU A 105 9.07 4.53 6.04
C LEU A 105 9.01 4.79 7.55
N LEU A 106 8.78 3.75 8.36
CA LEU A 106 8.72 3.87 9.83
C LEU A 106 10.07 4.32 10.42
N LEU A 107 11.18 3.76 9.94
CA LEU A 107 12.51 4.13 10.36
C LEU A 107 12.83 5.59 10.01
N LEU A 108 12.57 5.99 8.76
CA LEU A 108 12.78 7.36 8.29
C LEU A 108 11.93 8.37 9.05
N PHE A 109 10.64 8.06 9.28
CA PHE A 109 9.75 8.91 10.05
C PHE A 109 10.25 9.08 11.49
N SER A 110 10.67 8.00 12.14
CA SER A 110 11.19 8.06 13.52
C SER A 110 12.46 8.88 13.63
N ILE A 111 13.38 8.75 12.68
CA ILE A 111 14.63 9.52 12.68
C ILE A 111 14.39 11.00 12.36
N LYS A 112 13.53 11.30 11.37
CA LYS A 112 13.36 12.67 10.85
C LYS A 112 12.35 13.50 11.63
N VAL A 113 11.29 12.87 12.14
CA VAL A 113 10.16 13.55 12.80
C VAL A 113 10.25 13.39 14.32
N LEU A 114 10.48 12.16 14.80
CA LEU A 114 10.60 11.89 16.24
C LEU A 114 12.00 12.12 16.80
N HIS A 115 12.99 12.36 15.92
CA HIS A 115 14.39 12.59 16.28
C HIS A 115 14.99 11.46 17.15
N SER A 116 14.50 10.22 16.98
CA SER A 116 14.96 9.05 17.74
C SER A 116 15.18 7.84 16.84
N TYR A 117 16.43 7.38 16.79
CA TYR A 117 16.80 6.14 16.12
C TYR A 117 16.34 4.90 16.91
N GLN A 118 16.29 4.99 18.25
CA GLN A 118 15.85 3.88 19.09
C GLN A 118 14.39 3.54 18.82
N ILE A 119 13.52 4.56 18.73
CA ILE A 119 12.10 4.37 18.41
C ILE A 119 11.95 3.75 17.01
N GLY A 120 12.71 4.23 16.03
CA GLY A 120 12.69 3.68 14.68
C GLY A 120 13.11 2.21 14.64
N PHE A 121 14.20 1.88 15.34
CA PHE A 121 14.68 0.50 15.46
C PHE A 121 13.66 -0.42 16.13
N ILE A 122 13.13 -0.03 17.29
CA ILE A 122 12.14 -0.82 18.01
C ILE A 122 10.91 -1.04 17.12
N SER A 123 10.46 -0.01 16.39
CA SER A 123 9.30 -0.11 15.50
C SER A 123 9.49 -1.15 14.40
N ILE A 124 10.61 -1.11 13.66
CA ILE A 124 10.86 -2.06 12.57
C ILE A 124 11.17 -3.47 13.11
N LEU A 125 11.80 -3.58 14.27
CA LEU A 125 12.08 -4.87 14.91
C LEU A 125 10.78 -5.51 15.39
N THR A 126 9.89 -4.75 16.05
CA THR A 126 8.56 -5.23 16.43
C THR A 126 7.77 -5.70 15.23
N LEU A 127 7.82 -4.96 14.11
CA LEU A 127 7.15 -5.36 12.88
C LEU A 127 7.73 -6.64 12.28
N ALA A 128 9.06 -6.77 12.23
CA ALA A 128 9.76 -7.95 11.74
C ALA A 128 9.55 -9.20 12.62
N CYS A 129 9.32 -9.02 13.93
CA CYS A 129 9.03 -10.11 14.85
C CYS A 129 7.53 -10.41 14.98
N SER A 130 6.65 -9.58 14.42
CA SER A 130 5.21 -9.80 14.47
C SER A 130 4.80 -10.88 13.49
N ASN A 131 4.40 -12.04 14.01
CA ASN A 131 3.97 -13.16 13.18
C ASN A 131 2.83 -12.76 12.24
N GLY A 132 1.84 -12.00 12.73
CA GLY A 132 0.71 -11.54 11.90
C GLY A 132 1.09 -10.59 10.77
N TYR A 133 2.28 -9.98 10.81
CA TYR A 133 2.77 -9.15 9.70
C TYR A 133 3.66 -9.95 8.75
N VAL A 134 4.50 -10.87 9.25
CA VAL A 134 5.47 -11.60 8.43
C VAL A 134 4.90 -12.87 7.81
N SER A 135 3.92 -13.52 8.45
CA SER A 135 3.39 -14.81 8.02
C SER A 135 2.24 -14.67 6.99
N ASN A 136 1.25 -15.57 7.07
CA ASN A 136 0.15 -15.68 6.11
C ASN A 136 -0.67 -14.37 6.06
N HIS A 137 -1.12 -13.99 4.86
CA HIS A 137 -1.81 -12.72 4.58
C HIS A 137 -1.02 -11.46 4.92
N GLY A 138 0.30 -11.57 4.97
CA GLY A 138 1.21 -10.50 5.33
C GLY A 138 2.29 -10.27 4.29
N ALA A 139 3.51 -10.06 4.77
CA ALA A 139 4.66 -9.66 3.97
C ALA A 139 5.18 -10.75 3.03
N ARG A 140 4.86 -12.02 3.30
CA ARG A 140 5.40 -13.18 2.58
C ARG A 140 4.38 -13.90 1.70
N SER A 141 3.13 -13.46 1.67
CA SER A 141 2.11 -14.00 0.77
C SER A 141 1.83 -13.04 -0.39
N GLY A 142 1.41 -13.60 -1.52
CA GLY A 142 0.98 -12.87 -2.72
C GLY A 142 -0.39 -12.19 -2.57
N ASP A 143 -0.73 -11.73 -1.36
CA ASP A 143 -2.00 -11.10 -1.03
C ASP A 143 -1.94 -9.57 -1.17
N LEU A 144 -3.12 -8.93 -1.09
CA LEU A 144 -3.27 -7.49 -1.24
C LEU A 144 -2.80 -6.67 -0.02
N ASP A 145 -2.66 -7.31 1.14
CA ASP A 145 -2.53 -6.65 2.44
C ASP A 145 -1.20 -5.92 2.64
N ALA A 146 -0.08 -6.48 2.18
CA ALA A 146 1.22 -5.82 2.26
C ALA A 146 1.21 -4.45 1.53
N SER A 147 0.54 -4.39 0.38
CA SER A 147 0.39 -3.15 -0.38
C SER A 147 -0.52 -2.14 0.31
N LEU A 148 -1.67 -2.61 0.82
CA LEU A 148 -2.58 -1.76 1.59
C LEU A 148 -1.88 -1.16 2.81
N VAL A 149 -1.12 -1.96 3.57
CA VAL A 149 -0.38 -1.49 4.75
C VAL A 149 0.67 -0.45 4.38
N PHE A 150 1.43 -0.66 3.30
CA PHE A 150 2.40 0.32 2.85
C PHE A 150 1.75 1.68 2.51
N TRP A 151 0.72 1.66 1.68
CA TRP A 151 0.07 2.88 1.21
C TRP A 151 -0.69 3.61 2.32
N THR A 152 -1.35 2.86 3.21
CA THR A 152 -2.01 3.44 4.38
C THR A 152 -1.02 4.06 5.36
N THR A 153 0.09 3.37 5.63
CA THR A 153 1.19 3.91 6.43
C THR A 153 1.75 5.19 5.80
N LEU A 154 1.97 5.22 4.48
CA LEU A 154 2.47 6.40 3.79
C LEU A 154 1.55 7.61 3.97
N TYR A 155 0.25 7.50 3.70
CA TYR A 155 -0.64 8.67 3.81
C TYR A 155 -0.87 9.09 5.26
N VAL A 156 -0.93 8.15 6.22
CA VAL A 156 -1.05 8.46 7.65
C VAL A 156 0.17 9.22 8.13
N LEU A 157 1.39 8.73 7.83
CA LEU A 157 2.63 9.40 8.24
C LEU A 157 2.80 10.75 7.55
N ALA A 158 2.42 10.89 6.28
CA ALA A 158 2.43 12.17 5.57
C ALA A 158 1.50 13.20 6.25
N CYS A 159 0.31 12.78 6.67
CA CYS A 159 -0.63 13.62 7.41
C CYS A 159 -0.07 14.03 8.78
N ILE A 160 0.43 13.07 9.57
CA ILE A 160 0.98 13.33 10.91
C ILE A 160 2.20 14.25 10.82
N LYS A 161 3.10 14.01 9.87
CA LYS A 161 4.28 14.87 9.66
C LYS A 161 3.88 16.31 9.38
N PHE A 162 2.89 16.52 8.51
CA PHE A 162 2.37 17.86 8.23
C PHE A 162 1.79 18.53 9.48
N LEU A 163 1.05 17.79 10.32
CA LEU A 163 0.46 18.32 11.54
C LEU A 163 1.51 18.75 12.58
N ILE A 164 2.67 18.07 12.61
CA ILE A 164 3.80 18.38 13.49
C ILE A 164 4.62 19.57 12.94
N GLU A 165 5.10 19.49 11.70
CA GLU A 165 6.05 20.45 11.13
C GLU A 165 5.38 21.73 10.61
N ARG A 166 4.14 21.61 10.10
CA ARG A 166 3.33 22.71 9.53
C ARG A 166 4.01 23.46 8.38
N LYS A 167 4.86 22.77 7.62
CA LYS A 167 5.59 23.32 6.47
C LYS A 167 5.37 22.44 5.23
N GLU A 168 5.66 23.01 4.06
CA GLU A 168 5.68 22.28 2.79
C GLU A 168 4.38 21.50 2.53
N ILE A 169 3.22 22.16 2.71
CA ILE A 169 1.90 21.52 2.62
C ILE A 169 1.70 20.77 1.28
N ALA A 170 2.23 21.30 0.19
CA ALA A 170 2.14 20.69 -1.14
C ALA A 170 2.79 19.30 -1.21
N ILE A 171 3.98 19.14 -0.62
CA ILE A 171 4.71 17.86 -0.63
C ILE A 171 3.95 16.83 0.22
N HIS A 172 3.47 17.24 1.40
CA HIS A 172 2.72 16.35 2.29
C HIS A 172 1.39 15.93 1.66
N LEU A 173 0.67 16.84 1.00
CA LEU A 173 -0.56 16.50 0.28
C LEU A 173 -0.32 15.65 -0.97
N ALA A 174 0.83 15.80 -1.63
CA ALA A 174 1.24 14.91 -2.72
C ALA A 174 1.45 13.47 -2.22
N PHE A 175 2.24 13.28 -1.15
CA PHE A 175 2.42 11.94 -0.56
C PHE A 175 1.12 11.38 0.03
N PHE A 176 0.30 12.22 0.65
CA PHE A 176 -1.02 11.84 1.15
C PHE A 176 -1.93 11.34 0.01
N SER A 177 -2.08 12.13 -1.05
CA SER A 177 -2.92 11.75 -2.20
C SER A 177 -2.40 10.52 -2.92
N LEU A 178 -1.08 10.39 -3.10
CA LEU A 178 -0.46 9.20 -3.65
C LEU A 178 -0.76 7.95 -2.80
N GLY A 179 -0.62 8.06 -1.46
CA GLY A 179 -0.93 6.95 -0.57
C GLY A 179 -2.41 6.59 -0.57
N VAL A 180 -3.32 7.56 -0.64
CA VAL A 180 -4.76 7.29 -0.72
C VAL A 180 -5.13 6.59 -2.04
N ILE A 181 -4.58 7.05 -3.16
CA ILE A 181 -4.78 6.42 -4.47
C ILE A 181 -4.20 5.01 -4.48
N GLY A 182 -2.96 4.82 -4.02
CA GLY A 182 -2.32 3.51 -3.96
C GLY A 182 -3.07 2.52 -3.07
N ALA A 183 -3.55 2.98 -1.90
CA ALA A 183 -4.33 2.15 -0.99
C ALA A 183 -5.66 1.71 -1.62
N PHE A 184 -6.36 2.64 -2.28
CA PHE A 184 -7.57 2.33 -3.03
C PHE A 184 -7.29 1.35 -4.16
N LEU A 185 -6.27 1.59 -4.97
CA LEU A 185 -5.93 0.71 -6.09
C LEU A 185 -5.44 -0.68 -5.63
N SER A 186 -5.12 -0.85 -4.34
CA SER A 186 -4.72 -2.14 -3.77
C SER A 186 -5.89 -2.97 -3.24
N LYS A 187 -6.84 -2.36 -2.53
CA LYS A 187 -7.94 -3.09 -1.86
C LYS A 187 -9.30 -2.38 -1.86
N GLY A 188 -9.50 -1.44 -2.78
CA GLY A 188 -10.74 -0.70 -2.96
C GLY A 188 -11.08 0.20 -1.76
N VAL A 189 -12.34 0.18 -1.32
CA VAL A 189 -12.86 1.05 -0.26
C VAL A 189 -12.12 0.87 1.07
N ALA A 190 -11.55 -0.31 1.33
CA ALA A 190 -10.71 -0.57 2.51
C ALA A 190 -9.51 0.40 2.62
N GLY A 191 -9.01 0.93 1.49
CA GLY A 191 -7.94 1.93 1.45
C GLY A 191 -8.28 3.23 2.20
N TYR A 192 -9.56 3.55 2.31
CA TYR A 192 -10.05 4.77 2.93
C TYR A 192 -10.29 4.67 4.44
N PHE A 193 -10.02 3.51 5.04
CA PHE A 193 -10.34 3.23 6.44
C PHE A 193 -9.81 4.29 7.44
N PHE A 194 -8.59 4.79 7.26
CA PHE A 194 -8.02 5.77 8.20
C PHE A 194 -8.43 7.22 7.92
N LEU A 195 -9.09 7.53 6.79
CA LEU A 195 -9.43 8.91 6.43
C LEU A 195 -10.30 9.62 7.47
N PRO A 196 -11.38 9.02 8.01
CA PRO A 196 -12.21 9.70 9.03
C PRO A 196 -11.40 10.06 10.28
N PHE A 197 -10.50 9.17 10.71
CA PHE A 197 -9.65 9.40 11.88
C PHE A 197 -8.67 10.54 11.66
N LEU A 198 -8.08 10.64 10.46
CA LEU A 198 -7.18 11.74 10.12
C LEU A 198 -7.90 13.09 10.10
N VAL A 199 -9.16 13.13 9.64
CA VAL A 199 -10.00 14.33 9.71
C VAL A 199 -10.25 14.74 11.17
N ILE A 200 -10.59 13.79 12.05
CA ILE A 200 -10.78 14.04 13.48
C ILE A 200 -9.49 14.60 14.11
N ILE A 201 -8.34 14.00 13.82
CA ILE A 201 -7.04 14.47 14.33
C ILE A 201 -6.74 15.89 13.82
N ALA A 202 -7.02 16.19 12.54
CA ALA A 202 -6.84 17.52 11.97
C ALA A 202 -7.78 18.58 12.59
N LEU A 203 -9.01 18.18 12.95
CA LEU A 203 -9.98 19.02 13.67
C LEU A 203 -9.49 19.33 15.09
N ILE A 204 -9.05 18.33 15.85
CA ILE A 204 -8.53 18.49 17.22
C ILE A 204 -7.32 19.42 17.21
N ASN A 205 -6.44 19.30 16.23
CA ASN A 205 -5.27 20.16 16.08
C ASN A 205 -5.58 21.56 15.51
N ARG A 206 -6.86 21.88 15.22
CA ARG A 206 -7.33 23.14 14.62
C ARG A 206 -6.64 23.53 13.31
N ASN A 207 -6.11 22.54 12.59
CA ASN A 207 -5.34 22.75 11.36
C ASN A 207 -6.18 22.56 10.09
N LEU A 208 -7.39 22.00 10.20
CA LEU A 208 -8.22 21.68 9.05
C LEU A 208 -8.53 22.92 8.18
N THR A 209 -8.79 24.07 8.80
CA THR A 209 -9.07 25.32 8.08
C THR A 209 -7.87 25.85 7.31
N SER A 210 -6.64 25.56 7.77
CA SER A 210 -5.42 25.89 7.05
C SER A 210 -5.29 25.05 5.78
N ILE A 211 -5.58 23.76 5.88
CA ILE A 211 -5.49 22.81 4.75
C ILE A 211 -6.53 23.15 3.67
N ILE A 212 -7.80 23.35 4.06
CA ILE A 212 -8.91 23.57 3.12
C ILE A 212 -8.77 24.89 2.33
N LYS A 213 -8.00 25.86 2.82
CA LYS A 213 -7.75 27.12 2.10
C LYS A 213 -6.76 26.96 0.96
N GLU A 214 -5.94 25.92 0.99
CA GLU A 214 -4.88 25.72 0.00
C GLU A 214 -5.44 25.17 -1.31
N LYS A 215 -5.05 25.77 -2.44
CA LYS A 215 -5.49 25.30 -3.78
C LYS A 215 -5.08 23.85 -4.04
N ILE A 216 -3.90 23.46 -3.56
CA ILE A 216 -3.36 22.11 -3.75
C ILE A 216 -4.22 21.04 -3.08
N PHE A 217 -4.96 21.37 -2.03
CA PHE A 217 -5.91 20.44 -1.40
C PHE A 217 -7.03 20.03 -2.35
N TYR A 218 -7.62 20.98 -3.07
CA TYR A 218 -8.65 20.70 -4.07
C TYR A 218 -8.09 19.93 -5.26
N ILE A 219 -6.86 20.24 -5.69
CA ILE A 219 -6.16 19.47 -6.73
C ILE A 219 -6.00 18.02 -6.27
N SER A 220 -5.55 17.79 -5.03
CA SER A 220 -5.42 16.44 -4.47
C SER A 220 -6.76 15.68 -4.46
N ILE A 221 -7.86 16.33 -4.05
CA ILE A 221 -9.20 15.71 -4.07
C ILE A 221 -9.61 15.33 -5.49
N ILE A 222 -9.49 16.27 -6.44
CA ILE A 222 -9.85 16.04 -7.84
C ILE A 222 -9.02 14.88 -8.40
N THR A 223 -7.71 14.84 -8.14
CA THR A 223 -6.85 13.74 -8.58
C THR A 223 -7.27 12.40 -7.97
N ILE A 224 -7.55 12.34 -6.67
CA ILE A 224 -8.01 11.11 -6.00
C ILE A 224 -9.32 10.62 -6.63
N VAL A 225 -10.32 11.50 -6.75
CA VAL A 225 -11.63 11.16 -7.31
C VAL A 225 -11.51 10.73 -8.77
N THR A 226 -10.71 11.44 -9.56
CA THR A 226 -10.54 11.14 -10.98
C THR A 226 -9.85 9.80 -11.20
N VAL A 227 -8.80 9.49 -10.45
CA VAL A 227 -8.08 8.21 -10.60
C VAL A 227 -8.91 7.05 -10.07
N CYS A 228 -9.47 7.18 -8.86
CA CYS A 228 -10.22 6.09 -8.23
C CYS A 228 -11.55 5.85 -8.92
N GLY A 229 -12.31 6.91 -9.21
CA GLY A 229 -13.57 6.83 -9.96
C GLY A 229 -13.35 6.45 -11.42
N GLY A 230 -12.30 6.98 -12.05
CA GLY A 230 -11.92 6.63 -13.42
C GLY A 230 -11.62 5.14 -13.58
N TYR A 231 -10.96 4.51 -12.61
CA TYR A 231 -10.76 3.06 -12.63
C TYR A 231 -12.09 2.29 -12.67
N TYR A 232 -13.05 2.63 -11.80
CA TYR A 232 -14.35 1.96 -11.80
C TYR A 232 -15.13 2.17 -13.10
N LEU A 233 -15.09 3.39 -13.65
CA LEU A 233 -15.73 3.69 -14.94
C LEU A 233 -15.10 2.89 -16.09
N LEU A 234 -13.77 2.83 -16.15
CA LEU A 234 -13.05 2.06 -17.16
C LEU A 234 -13.35 0.56 -17.04
N ARG A 235 -13.41 0.05 -15.80
CA ARG A 235 -13.70 -1.37 -15.54
C ARG A 235 -15.12 -1.76 -15.94
N GLU A 236 -16.10 -0.89 -15.67
CA GLU A 236 -17.51 -1.06 -16.08
C GLU A 236 -17.67 -0.98 -17.60
N GLN A 237 -16.98 -0.03 -18.26
CA GLN A 237 -17.01 0.08 -19.71
C GLN A 237 -16.39 -1.15 -20.39
N ALA A 238 -15.33 -1.71 -19.80
CA ALA A 238 -14.62 -2.87 -20.34
C ALA A 238 -15.35 -4.19 -20.08
N ALA A 239 -16.04 -4.35 -18.95
CA ALA A 239 -16.97 -5.45 -18.72
C ALA A 239 -18.18 -4.99 -17.91
N ALA A 240 -19.34 -4.97 -18.57
CA ALA A 240 -20.59 -4.47 -17.99
C ALA A 240 -21.07 -5.33 -16.80
N GLY A 241 -21.70 -4.69 -15.83
CA GLY A 241 -22.24 -5.33 -14.62
C GLY A 241 -21.26 -5.38 -13.44
N TYR A 242 -20.05 -4.85 -13.60
CA TYR A 242 -19.06 -4.76 -12.53
C TYR A 242 -19.51 -3.82 -11.40
N TRP A 243 -20.16 -2.71 -11.76
CA TRP A 243 -20.69 -1.71 -10.82
C TRP A 243 -21.73 -2.30 -9.86
N ASP A 244 -22.66 -3.10 -10.39
CA ASP A 244 -23.70 -3.74 -9.60
C ASP A 244 -23.09 -4.72 -8.57
N VAL A 245 -22.05 -5.46 -8.97
CA VAL A 245 -21.34 -6.37 -8.07
C VAL A 245 -20.59 -5.61 -6.98
N ILE A 246 -19.96 -4.46 -7.28
CA ILE A 246 -19.34 -3.60 -6.25
C ILE A 246 -20.36 -3.15 -5.21
N ILE A 247 -21.52 -2.66 -5.64
CA ILE A 247 -22.56 -2.20 -4.70
C ILE A 247 -22.97 -3.36 -3.80
N GLN A 248 -23.15 -4.55 -4.36
CA GLN A 248 -23.56 -5.72 -3.60
C GLN A 248 -22.48 -6.22 -2.63
N SER A 249 -21.21 -6.24 -3.06
CA SER A 249 -20.11 -6.86 -2.32
C SER A 249 -19.42 -5.93 -1.32
N GLU A 250 -19.34 -4.62 -1.59
CA GLU A 250 -18.64 -3.64 -0.76
C GLU A 250 -19.61 -2.84 0.11
N LEU A 251 -20.80 -2.47 -0.40
CA LEU A 251 -21.71 -1.55 0.29
C LEU A 251 -22.82 -2.29 1.05
N SER A 252 -23.44 -3.32 0.46
CA SER A 252 -24.52 -4.06 1.14
C SER A 252 -24.06 -5.23 1.99
N ARG A 253 -22.75 -5.52 2.07
CA ARG A 253 -22.22 -6.62 2.90
C ARG A 253 -22.46 -6.44 4.40
N TYR A 254 -22.81 -5.21 4.83
CA TYR A 254 -23.10 -4.85 6.21
C TYR A 254 -24.56 -4.39 6.43
N GLY A 255 -25.42 -4.53 5.42
CA GLY A 255 -26.84 -4.13 5.46
C GLY A 255 -27.78 -5.29 5.76
#